data_AF-A0AAN7ZBX9-F1
#
_entry.id   AF-A0AAN7ZBX9-F1
#
_cell.length_a   1.000
_cell.length_b   1.000
_cell.length_c   1.000
_cell.angle_alpha   90.00
_cell.angle_beta   90.00
_cell.angle_gamma   90.00
#
_symmetry.space_group_name_H-M   'P 1'
#
loop_
_entity.id
_entity.type
_entity.pdbx_description
1 polymer ?
#
loop_
_entity_poly.entity_id
_entity_poly.type
_entity_poly.pdbx_seq_one_letter_code
_entity_poly.pdbx_strand_id
1 'polypeptide(L)'
;MAALMETTMNYHLDPSRGGSKPSTFGTIGVLRRKFDSRPIQIHDLRGLESEFDIHTHSFQIHDWKPGTTSLDSNDVKQIIYPETEELIKSM
;
A
#
# COMPACT_ATOMS: atom_id res chain seq x y z
N MET A 1 5.42 -21.13 -10.55
CA MET A 1 6.52 -20.59 -9.71
C MET A 1 6.24 -19.12 -9.54
N ALA A 2 5.98 -18.67 -8.31
CA ALA A 2 5.88 -17.24 -8.00
C ALA A 2 7.21 -16.56 -8.39
N ALA A 3 7.15 -15.49 -9.16
CA ALA A 3 8.34 -14.74 -9.52
C ALA A 3 8.87 -14.00 -8.28
N LEU A 4 10.15 -14.19 -7.97
CA LEU A 4 10.87 -13.45 -6.94
C LEU A 4 11.66 -12.33 -7.61
N MET A 5 11.54 -11.11 -7.11
CA MET A 5 12.32 -9.97 -7.58
C MET A 5 13.08 -9.33 -6.43
N GLU A 6 14.38 -9.16 -6.60
CA GLU A 6 15.21 -8.39 -5.68
C GLU A 6 15.22 -6.92 -6.11
N THR A 7 15.00 -6.02 -5.15
CA THR A 7 15.03 -4.57 -5.40
C THR A 7 15.42 -3.81 -4.13
N THR A 8 15.33 -2.49 -4.16
CA THR A 8 15.65 -1.61 -3.04
C THR A 8 14.46 -0.73 -2.70
N MET A 9 14.07 -0.69 -1.43
CA MET A 9 13.06 0.21 -0.90
C MET A 9 13.70 1.44 -0.26
N ASN A 10 13.23 2.63 -0.64
CA ASN A 10 13.76 3.90 -0.17
C ASN A 10 12.89 4.47 0.95
N TYR A 11 13.34 4.34 2.20
CA TYR A 11 12.67 4.92 3.35
C TYR A 11 13.11 6.36 3.58
N HIS A 12 12.31 7.11 4.34
CA HIS A 12 12.73 8.41 4.86
C HIS A 12 13.98 8.25 5.71
N LEU A 13 15.05 8.95 5.35
CA LEU A 13 16.24 9.01 6.19
C LEU A 13 15.92 9.83 7.45
N ASP A 14 16.33 9.30 8.61
CA ASP A 14 16.20 9.97 9.90
C ASP A 14 16.83 11.38 9.87
N PRO A 15 16.12 12.43 10.35
CA PRO A 15 16.64 13.79 10.41
C PRO A 15 18.00 13.91 11.15
N SER A 16 18.21 13.15 12.22
CA SER A 16 19.47 13.14 12.99
C SER A 16 20.67 12.64 12.17
N ARG A 17 20.41 11.83 11.14
CA ARG A 17 21.42 11.30 10.20
C ARG A 17 21.54 12.12 8.93
N GLY A 18 21.02 13.35 8.93
CA GLY A 18 21.01 14.25 7.77
C GLY A 18 19.86 13.99 6.80
N GLY A 19 18.75 13.43 7.30
CA GLY A 19 17.49 13.30 6.60
C GLY A 19 16.81 14.63 6.25
N SER A 20 15.72 14.55 5.48
CA SER A 20 15.15 15.70 4.80
C SER A 20 14.35 16.65 5.70
N LYS A 21 14.57 17.94 5.49
CA LYS A 21 13.64 19.04 5.82
C LYS A 21 12.47 19.06 4.79
N PRO A 22 11.35 19.75 5.07
CA PRO A 22 10.28 19.92 4.10
C PRO A 22 10.83 20.39 2.74
N SER A 23 10.44 19.71 1.67
CA SER A 23 10.92 20.00 0.32
C SER A 23 9.73 20.40 -0.56
N THR A 24 9.88 21.47 -1.33
CA THR A 24 8.87 21.89 -2.29
C THR A 24 8.99 21.06 -3.55
N PHE A 25 7.90 20.44 -3.98
CA PHE A 25 7.84 19.69 -5.24
C PHE A 25 8.25 20.57 -6.43
N GLY A 26 8.95 19.97 -7.41
CA GLY A 26 9.47 20.69 -8.57
C GLY A 26 10.79 21.45 -8.35
N THR A 27 11.35 21.42 -7.14
CA THR A 27 12.67 22.01 -6.85
C THR A 27 13.78 20.96 -6.79
N ILE A 28 15.04 21.40 -6.94
CA ILE A 28 16.21 20.52 -6.85
C ILE A 28 16.34 19.80 -5.49
N GLY A 29 15.68 20.31 -4.45
CA GLY A 29 15.67 19.68 -3.12
C GLY A 29 15.09 18.27 -3.14
N VAL A 30 14.08 18.01 -3.97
CA VAL A 30 13.48 16.67 -4.12
C VAL A 30 14.44 15.71 -4.81
N LEU A 31 15.17 16.17 -5.82
CA LEU A 31 16.14 15.34 -6.56
C LEU A 31 17.36 14.95 -5.72
N ARG A 32 17.72 15.77 -4.73
CA ARG A 32 18.86 15.53 -3.82
C ARG A 32 18.45 14.85 -2.51
N ARG A 33 17.21 14.38 -2.42
CA ARG A 33 16.69 13.74 -1.24
C ARG A 33 17.48 12.47 -0.91
N LYS A 34 17.95 12.37 0.33
CA LYS A 34 18.60 11.17 0.85
C LYS A 34 17.56 10.19 1.37
N PHE A 35 17.83 8.91 1.19
CA PHE A 35 16.97 7.82 1.62
C PHE A 35 17.75 6.83 2.49
N ASP A 36 17.05 6.17 3.40
CA ASP A 36 17.55 4.94 4.01
C ASP A 36 17.13 3.78 3.09
N SER A 37 18.00 3.44 2.15
CA SER A 37 17.77 2.42 1.14
C SER A 37 18.01 1.02 1.72
N ARG A 38 16.99 0.15 1.67
CA ARG A 38 17.06 -1.22 2.17
C ARG A 38 16.83 -2.23 1.04
N PRO A 39 17.68 -3.27 0.89
CA PRO A 39 17.38 -4.35 -0.03
C PRO A 39 16.12 -5.08 0.43
N ILE A 40 15.24 -5.38 -0.51
CA ILE A 40 14.01 -6.12 -0.25
C ILE A 40 13.78 -7.17 -1.34
N GLN A 41 13.00 -8.18 -0.99
CA GLN A 41 12.49 -9.18 -1.90
C GLN A 41 11.00 -8.96 -2.09
N ILE A 42 10.57 -8.93 -3.35
CA ILE A 42 9.16 -8.83 -3.72
C ILE A 42 8.74 -10.18 -4.30
N HIS A 43 7.67 -10.73 -3.72
CA HIS A 43 7.06 -11.98 -4.17
C HIS A 43 5.84 -11.67 -5.01
N ASP A 44 5.75 -12.32 -6.18
CA ASP A 44 4.51 -12.34 -6.96
C ASP A 44 3.43 -13.10 -6.19
N LEU A 45 2.30 -12.43 -5.99
CA LEU A 45 1.20 -12.95 -5.21
C LEU A 45 0.18 -13.74 -6.04
N ARG A 46 0.21 -13.61 -7.38
CA ARG A 46 -0.79 -14.22 -8.27
C ARG A 46 -0.84 -15.74 -8.11
N GLY A 47 -2.04 -16.28 -7.89
CA GLY A 47 -2.27 -17.71 -7.67
C GLY A 47 -2.02 -18.18 -6.24
N LEU A 48 -1.65 -17.27 -5.32
CA LEU A 48 -1.45 -17.52 -3.89
C LEU A 48 -2.42 -16.70 -3.03
N GLU A 49 -3.47 -16.11 -3.62
CA GLU A 49 -4.40 -15.20 -2.94
C GLU A 49 -5.05 -15.86 -1.72
N SER A 50 -5.35 -17.16 -1.80
CA SER A 50 -5.97 -17.94 -0.72
C SER A 50 -5.04 -18.24 0.46
N GLU A 51 -3.73 -17.99 0.33
CA GLU A 51 -2.76 -18.21 1.41
C GLU A 51 -2.70 -17.03 2.39
N PHE A 52 -3.32 -15.90 2.04
CA PHE A 52 -3.30 -14.68 2.84
C PHE A 52 -4.65 -14.41 3.49
N ASP A 53 -4.74 -14.60 4.80
CA ASP A 53 -5.88 -14.22 5.63
C ASP A 53 -5.57 -13.04 6.56
N ILE A 54 -6.62 -12.31 6.94
CA ILE A 54 -6.50 -11.09 7.75
C ILE A 54 -5.96 -11.37 9.16
N HIS A 55 -6.17 -12.56 9.72
CA HIS A 55 -5.77 -12.89 11.08
C HIS A 55 -4.28 -13.24 11.20
N THR A 56 -3.73 -13.91 10.18
CA THR A 56 -2.30 -14.28 10.15
C THR A 56 -1.44 -13.19 9.53
N HIS A 57 -1.90 -12.60 8.42
CA HIS A 57 -1.08 -11.69 7.61
C HIS A 57 -1.45 -10.22 7.78
N SER A 58 -2.49 -9.91 8.57
CA SER A 58 -3.04 -8.54 8.71
C SER A 58 -3.58 -7.93 7.41
N PHE A 59 -3.66 -8.73 6.33
CA PHE A 59 -4.32 -8.40 5.08
C PHE A 59 -4.88 -9.67 4.45
N GLN A 60 -5.92 -9.51 3.64
CA GLN A 60 -6.52 -10.58 2.87
C GLN A 60 -6.90 -10.04 1.50
N ILE A 61 -6.85 -10.90 0.50
CA ILE A 61 -7.25 -10.54 -0.86
C ILE A 61 -8.65 -11.08 -1.10
N HIS A 62 -9.50 -10.19 -1.56
CA HIS A 62 -10.87 -10.53 -1.91
C HIS A 62 -11.21 -9.96 -3.27
N ASP A 63 -11.80 -10.78 -4.13
CA ASP A 63 -12.34 -10.32 -5.40
C ASP A 63 -13.68 -9.63 -5.14
N TRP A 64 -13.62 -8.32 -4.92
CA TRP A 64 -14.76 -7.48 -4.61
C TRP A 64 -14.89 -6.37 -5.63
N LYS A 65 -16.13 -6.13 -6.06
CA LYS A 65 -16.48 -5.04 -6.95
C LYS A 65 -17.46 -4.11 -6.24
N PRO A 66 -17.15 -2.82 -6.12
CA PRO A 66 -18.03 -1.87 -5.46
C PRO A 66 -19.33 -1.66 -6.23
N GLY A 67 -20.41 -1.35 -5.51
CA GLY A 67 -21.69 -0.95 -6.09
C GLY A 67 -21.65 0.39 -6.84
N THR A 68 -20.58 1.18 -6.67
CA THR A 68 -20.36 2.46 -7.36
C THR A 68 -18.89 2.65 -7.75
N THR A 69 -18.66 3.35 -8.86
CA THR A 69 -17.32 3.83 -9.27
C THR A 69 -17.11 5.32 -9.00
N SER A 70 -18.12 5.98 -8.44
CA SER A 70 -18.06 7.39 -8.06
C SER A 70 -17.10 7.59 -6.88
N LEU A 71 -16.30 8.65 -6.95
CA LEU A 71 -15.42 9.09 -5.86
C LEU A 71 -16.05 10.22 -5.04
N ASP A 72 -17.34 10.51 -5.25
CA ASP A 72 -18.07 11.48 -4.44
C ASP A 72 -18.15 11.01 -2.97
N SER A 73 -17.99 11.95 -2.03
CA SER A 73 -17.95 11.62 -0.61
C SER A 73 -19.24 10.97 -0.11
N ASN A 74 -20.39 11.36 -0.66
CA ASN A 74 -21.67 10.78 -0.25
C ASN A 74 -21.80 9.34 -0.75
N ASP A 75 -21.45 9.08 -2.01
CA ASP A 75 -21.49 7.74 -2.60
C ASP A 75 -20.56 6.78 -1.85
N VAL A 76 -19.35 7.22 -1.51
CA VAL A 76 -18.41 6.42 -0.70
C VAL A 76 -19.01 6.06 0.66
N LYS A 77 -19.61 7.04 1.36
CA LYS A 77 -20.17 6.80 2.70
C LYS A 77 -21.44 5.95 2.67
N GLN A 78 -22.26 6.07 1.64
CA GLN A 78 -23.56 5.40 1.55
C GLN A 78 -23.47 4.00 0.94
N ILE A 79 -22.49 3.74 0.07
CA ILE A 79 -22.36 2.48 -0.66
C ILE A 79 -21.12 1.72 -0.19
N ILE A 80 -19.94 2.32 -0.33
CA ILE A 80 -18.66 1.61 -0.10
C ILE A 80 -18.48 1.22 1.37
N TYR A 81 -18.79 2.12 2.31
CA TYR A 81 -18.60 1.84 3.74
C TYR A 81 -19.48 0.69 4.23
N PRO A 82 -20.82 0.67 3.98
CA PRO A 82 -21.65 -0.48 4.32
C PRO A 82 -21.22 -1.78 3.65
N GLU A 83 -20.87 -1.75 2.35
CA GLU A 83 -20.38 -2.93 1.63
C GLU A 83 -19.10 -3.49 2.26
N THR A 84 -18.18 -2.60 2.66
CA THR A 84 -16.92 -2.99 3.31
C THR A 84 -17.18 -3.56 4.72
N GLU A 85 -18.14 -2.99 5.46
CA GLU A 85 -18.51 -3.49 6.79
C GLU A 85 -19.04 -4.93 6.71
N GLU A 86 -19.96 -5.20 5.79
CA GLU A 86 -20.50 -6.54 5.58
C GLU A 86 -19.43 -7.51 5.08
N LEU A 87 -18.52 -7.05 4.22
CA LEU A 87 -17.39 -7.84 3.76
C LEU A 87 -16.49 -8.27 4.93
N ILE A 88 -16.10 -7.34 5.80
CA ILE A 88 -15.25 -7.63 6.97
C ILE A 88 -15.93 -8.61 7.93
N LYS A 89 -17.26 -8.55 8.09
CA LYS A 89 -18.01 -9.50 8.93
C LYS A 89 -18.00 -10.93 8.37
N SER A 90 -17.78 -11.09 7.07
CA SER A 90 -17.73 -12.39 6.38
C SER A 90 -16.33 -13.01 6.29
N MET A 91 -15.29 -12.22 6.64
CA MET A 91 -13.88 -12.65 6.64
C MET A 91 -13.52 -13.45 7.89
#